data_AF-A0A967BD94-F1
#
_entry.id   AF-A0A967BD94-F1
#
_cell.length_a   1.000
_cell.length_b   1.000
_cell.length_c   1.000
_cell.angle_alpha   90.00
_cell.angle_beta   90.00
_cell.angle_gamma   90.00
#
_symmetry.space_group_name_H-M   'P 1'
#
loop_
_entity.id
_entity.type
_entity.pdbx_description
1 polymer ?
#
loop_
_entity_poly.entity_id
_entity_poly.type
_entity_poly.pdbx_seq_one_letter_code
_entity_poly.pdbx_strand_id
1 'polypeptide(L)' 'MSAPNTDVEKQEKEHKPALLGIKGAIIVAVLLLLGLITWLAAKGQEPVTPETRIDARTGAEVETQ' A
#
# COMPACT_ATOMS: atom_id res chain seq x y z
N MET A 1 32.02 -19.09 -33.77
CA MET A 1 30.76 -18.43 -34.16
C MET A 1 30.88 -16.95 -33.85
N SER A 2 30.50 -16.06 -34.75
CA SER A 2 30.42 -14.63 -34.50
C SER A 2 29.17 -14.32 -33.66
N ALA A 3 29.27 -13.32 -32.77
CA ALA A 3 28.15 -12.92 -31.94
C ALA A 3 27.00 -12.36 -32.81
N PRO A 4 25.73 -12.58 -32.42
CA PRO A 4 24.59 -11.99 -33.10
C PRO A 4 24.68 -10.46 -33.09
N ASN A 5 24.37 -9.82 -34.21
CA ASN A 5 24.28 -8.37 -34.28
C ASN A 5 22.94 -7.91 -33.68
N THR A 6 22.97 -7.47 -32.43
CA THR A 6 21.79 -6.96 -31.71
C THR A 6 21.68 -5.45 -31.89
N ASP A 7 20.58 -4.97 -32.46
CA ASP A 7 20.27 -3.54 -32.58
C ASP A 7 19.72 -2.98 -31.25
N VAL A 8 20.65 -2.67 -30.34
CA VAL A 8 20.34 -2.20 -28.98
C VAL A 8 19.67 -0.83 -28.96
N GLU A 9 19.97 0.05 -29.93
CA GLU A 9 19.36 1.38 -30.01
C GLU A 9 17.86 1.31 -30.33
N LYS A 10 17.47 0.40 -31.23
CA LYS A 10 16.06 0.17 -31.54
C LYS A 10 15.32 -0.40 -30.33
N GLN A 11 15.91 -1.38 -29.66
CA GLN A 11 15.31 -1.99 -28.47
C GLN A 11 15.10 -0.99 -27.34
N GLU A 12 16.07 -0.10 -27.09
CA GLU A 12 15.94 0.96 -26.07
C GLU A 12 14.73 1.84 -26.36
N LYS A 13 14.56 2.30 -27.61
CA LYS A 13 13.44 3.18 -28.00
C LYS A 13 12.08 2.48 -27.80
N GLU A 14 11.99 1.20 -28.14
CA GLU A 14 10.76 0.43 -28.00
C GLU A 14 10.45 0.06 -26.54
N HIS A 15 11.44 0.01 -25.65
CA HIS A 15 11.24 -0.26 -24.21
C HIS A 15 10.92 1.01 -23.40
N LYS A 16 11.21 2.21 -23.91
CA LYS A 16 10.90 3.48 -23.22
C LYS A 16 9.45 3.61 -22.77
N PRO A 17 8.42 3.27 -23.56
CA PRO A 17 7.03 3.32 -23.12
C PRO A 17 6.75 2.41 -21.92
N ALA A 18 7.30 1.19 -21.91
CA ALA A 18 7.13 0.26 -20.80
C ALA A 18 7.80 0.79 -19.52
N LEU A 19 9.03 1.31 -19.63
CA LEU A 19 9.74 1.91 -18.49
C LEU A 19 9.00 3.14 -17.93
N LEU A 20 8.42 3.96 -18.81
CA LEU A 20 7.58 5.09 -18.39
C LEU A 20 6.30 4.61 -17.69
N GLY A 21 5.67 3.55 -18.18
CA GLY A 21 4.52 2.92 -17.54
C GLY A 21 4.84 2.40 -16.14
N ILE A 22 5.96 1.69 -15.98
CA ILE A 22 6.43 1.21 -14.67
C ILE A 22 6.69 2.38 -13.72
N LYS A 23 7.39 3.43 -14.19
CA LYS A 23 7.64 4.63 -13.39
C LYS A 23 6.34 5.31 -12.94
N GLY A 24 5.35 5.41 -13.85
CA GLY A 24 4.02 5.93 -13.53
C GLY A 24 3.30 5.11 -12.47
N ALA A 25 3.30 3.78 -12.61
CA ALA A 25 2.67 2.87 -11.65
C ALA A 25 3.30 2.99 -10.26
N ILE A 26 4.64 3.09 -10.18
CA ILE A 26 5.35 3.31 -8.91
C ILE A 26 4.90 4.62 -8.25
N ILE A 27 4.81 5.72 -9.02
CA ILE A 27 4.36 7.01 -8.49
C ILE A 27 2.94 6.91 -7.92
N VAL A 28 2.01 6.30 -8.66
CA VAL A 28 0.63 6.11 -8.21
C VAL A 28 0.57 5.27 -6.94
N ALA A 29 1.33 4.16 -6.87
CA ALA A 29 1.38 3.30 -5.69
C ALA A 29 1.90 4.06 -4.45
N VAL A 30 2.95 4.87 -4.61
CA VAL A 30 3.50 5.70 -3.53
C VAL A 30 2.46 6.72 -3.05
N LEU A 31 1.76 7.39 -3.97
CA LEU A 31 0.72 8.36 -3.61
C LEU A 31 -0.44 7.71 -2.84
N LEU A 32 -0.90 6.54 -3.30
CA LEU A 32 -1.95 5.79 -2.60
C LEU A 32 -1.51 5.34 -1.21
N LEU A 33 -0.27 4.85 -1.07
CA LEU A 33 0.27 4.42 0.22
C LEU A 33 0.38 5.59 1.20
N LEU A 34 0.89 6.74 0.76
CA LEU A 34 0.95 7.94 1.59
C LEU A 34 -0.44 8.43 2.00
N GLY A 35 -1.40 8.37 1.07
CA GLY A 35 -2.80 8.66 1.34
C GLY A 35 -3.40 7.75 2.41
N LEU A 36 -3.16 6.43 2.29
CA LEU A 36 -3.62 5.44 3.26
C LEU A 36 -3.00 5.67 4.65
N ILE A 37 -1.69 5.90 4.72
CA ILE A 37 -0.99 6.17 5.99
C ILE A 37 -1.58 7.43 6.65
N THR A 38 -1.78 8.49 5.86
CA THR A 38 -2.35 9.75 6.37
C THR A 38 -3.77 9.55 6.88
N TRP A 39 -4.59 8.79 6.14
CA TRP A 39 -5.96 8.48 6.53
C TRP A 39 -6.01 7.66 7.82
N LEU A 40 -5.16 6.63 7.93
CA LEU A 40 -5.08 5.80 9.13
C LEU A 40 -4.60 6.62 10.34
N ALA A 41 -3.60 7.49 10.16
CA ALA A 41 -3.11 8.38 11.21
C ALA A 41 -4.12 9.46 11.63
N ALA A 42 -5.10 9.78 10.78
CA ALA A 42 -6.17 10.73 11.09
C ALA A 42 -7.38 10.08 11.76
N LYS A 43 -7.58 8.76 11.57
CA LYS A 43 -8.81 8.05 11.97
C LYS A 43 -8.61 6.90 12.95
N GLY A 44 -7.40 6.36 13.06
CA GLY A 44 -7.11 5.12 13.79
C GLY A 44 -6.70 5.29 15.25
N GLN A 45 -6.66 6.53 15.78
CA GLN A 45 -6.19 6.80 17.15
C GLN A 45 -7.29 6.97 18.19
N GLU A 46 -8.57 6.90 17.83
CA GLU A 46 -9.66 6.97 18.81
C GLU A 46 -9.82 5.60 19.50
N PRO A 47 -9.69 5.51 20.84
CA PRO A 47 -10.00 4.28 21.56
C PRO A 47 -11.48 3.93 21.39
N VAL A 48 -11.75 2.74 20.88
CA VAL A 48 -13.11 2.21 20.84
C VAL A 48 -13.44 1.66 22.22
N THR A 49 -14.31 2.33 22.95
CA THR A 49 -14.92 1.78 24.16
C THR A 49 -16.16 0.99 23.73
N PRO A 50 -16.15 -0.35 23.78
CA PRO A 50 -17.32 -1.13 23.43
C PRO A 50 -18.43 -0.92 24.48
N GLU A 51 -19.69 -0.94 24.07
CA GLU A 51 -20.83 -0.81 24.98
C GLU A 51 -20.89 -1.95 26.01
N THR A 52 -20.35 -3.12 25.65
CA THR A 52 -20.27 -4.29 26.52
C THR A 52 -18.84 -4.84 26.53
N ARG A 53 -18.32 -5.16 27.71
CA ARG A 53 -17.01 -5.77 27.91
C ARG A 53 -17.15 -7.06 28.73
N ILE A 54 -16.37 -8.08 28.37
CA ILE A 54 -16.25 -9.29 29.19
C ILE A 54 -15.31 -9.01 30.37
N ASP A 55 -15.80 -9.20 31.59
CA ASP A 55 -14.96 -9.14 32.78
C ASP A 55 -13.99 -10.33 32.80
N ALA A 56 -12.69 -10.03 32.77
CA ALA A 56 -11.63 -11.03 32.77
C ALA A 56 -11.60 -11.92 34.03
N ARG A 57 -12.25 -11.49 35.13
CA ARG A 57 -12.27 -12.22 36.40
C ARG A 57 -13.47 -13.16 36.54
N THR A 58 -14.60 -12.81 35.93
CA THR A 58 -15.89 -13.50 36.14
C THR A 58 -16.47 -14.09 34.85
N GLY A 59 -16.02 -13.62 33.68
CA GLY A 59 -16.56 -14.01 32.38
C GLY A 59 -17.93 -13.40 32.07
N ALA A 60 -18.45 -12.51 32.93
CA ALA A 60 -19.73 -11.85 32.71
C ALA A 60 -19.61 -10.71 31.69
N GLU A 61 -20.68 -10.48 30.94
CA GLU A 61 -20.89 -9.27 30.15
C GLU A 61 -21.20 -8.09 31.09
N VAL A 62 -20.43 -7.01 30.97
CA VAL A 62 -20.58 -5.79 31.78
C VAL A 62 -20.76 -4.60 30.83
N GLU A 63 -21.79 -3.80 31.04
CA GLU A 63 -21.97 -2.55 30.30
C GLU A 63 -20.89 -1.54 30.69
N THR A 64 -20.23 -0.96 29.69
CA THR A 64 -19.20 0.06 29.88
C THR A 64 -19.89 1.43 29.88
N GLN A 65 -19.85 2.16 31.00
CA GLN A 65 -20.35 3.54 31.09
C GLN A 65 -19.45 4.53 30.35
#